data_AF-A0A438E941-F1
#
_entry.id   AF-A0A438E941-F1
#
_cell.length_a   1.000
_cell.length_b   1.000
_cell.length_c   1.000
_cell.angle_alpha   90.00
_cell.angle_beta   90.00
_cell.angle_gamma   90.00
#
_symmetry.space_group_name_H-M   'P 1'
#
loop_
_entity.id
_entity.type
_entity.pdbx_description
1 polymer ?
#
loop_
_entity_poly.entity_id
_entity_poly.type
_entity_poly.pdbx_seq_one_letter_code
_entity_poly.pdbx_strand_id
1 'polypeptide(L)'
;MNGKAPQTILTDQNMCLKDAIAMEMPTTKHALCIWLIVAKFPSWFNAVLGERYNEWKAEFYRLYNLESVEDFELGWRDMVNLFGLHTNRHVANLFALRSLWALPY
;
A
#
# COMPACT_ATOMS: atom_id res chain seq x y z
N MET A 1 29.10 9.32 16.54
CA MET A 1 27.99 8.80 15.72
C MET A 1 28.52 8.57 14.31
N ASN A 2 28.54 7.33 13.82
CA ASN A 2 29.33 6.93 12.64
C ASN A 2 28.68 7.22 11.26
N GLY A 3 27.80 8.22 11.16
CA GLY A 3 27.34 8.78 9.87
C GLY A 3 26.76 7.80 8.84
N LYS A 4 26.40 6.57 9.21
CA LYS A 4 25.86 5.58 8.27
C LYS A 4 24.38 5.88 8.02
N ALA A 5 24.04 6.10 6.76
CA ALA A 5 22.66 6.24 6.33
C ALA A 5 21.86 4.97 6.67
N PRO A 6 20.59 5.10 7.09
CA PRO A 6 19.72 3.96 7.36
C PRO A 6 19.51 3.12 6.10
N GLN A 7 19.38 1.80 6.25
CA GLN A 7 19.20 0.89 5.12
C GLN A 7 17.78 0.94 4.53
N THR A 8 16.77 1.19 5.38
CA THR A 8 15.37 1.31 4.97
C THR A 8 14.68 2.43 5.74
N ILE A 9 13.92 3.28 5.05
CA ILE A 9 13.03 4.28 5.66
C ILE A 9 11.57 3.90 5.35
N LEU A 10 10.76 3.86 6.41
CA LEU A 10 9.32 3.66 6.33
C LEU A 10 8.59 5.00 6.43
N THR A 11 7.81 5.38 5.42
CA THR A 11 6.99 6.60 5.47
C THR A 11 5.51 6.31 5.21
N ASP A 12 4.67 7.32 5.37
CA ASP A 12 3.34 7.30 4.79
C ASP A 12 3.40 7.60 3.27
N GLN A 13 2.24 7.63 2.61
CA GLN A 13 2.09 7.95 1.17
C GLN A 13 2.46 9.41 0.79
N ASN A 14 3.35 10.08 1.52
CA ASN A 14 3.80 11.42 1.19
C ASN A 14 4.88 11.37 0.10
N MET A 15 4.49 11.77 -1.11
CA MET A 15 5.37 11.78 -2.28
C MET A 15 6.56 12.74 -2.14
N CYS A 16 6.43 13.84 -1.40
CA CYS A 16 7.55 14.77 -1.17
C CYS A 16 8.66 14.11 -0.35
N LEU A 17 8.30 13.26 0.62
CA LEU A 17 9.28 12.49 1.39
C LEU A 17 9.96 11.43 0.53
N LYS A 18 9.22 10.79 -0.38
CA LYS A 18 9.78 9.84 -1.34
C LYS A 18 10.87 10.49 -2.19
N ASP A 19 10.58 11.64 -2.78
CA ASP A 19 11.52 12.32 -3.68
C ASP A 19 12.75 12.85 -2.93
N ALA A 20 12.55 13.40 -1.73
CA ALA A 20 13.65 13.85 -0.87
C ALA A 20 14.56 12.69 -0.43
N ILE A 21 13.99 11.53 -0.05
CA ILE A 21 14.79 10.34 0.31
C ILE A 21 15.58 9.84 -0.90
N ALA A 22 14.97 9.79 -2.09
CA ALA A 22 15.65 9.36 -3.31
C ALA A 22 16.81 10.30 -3.70
N MET A 23 16.67 11.60 -3.45
CA MET A 23 17.69 12.60 -3.75
C MET A 23 18.83 12.62 -2.73
N GLU A 24 18.49 12.65 -1.44
CA GLU A 24 19.47 12.83 -0.35
C GLU A 24 20.09 11.52 0.12
N MET A 25 19.39 10.39 -0.05
CA MET A 25 19.81 9.06 0.42
C MET A 25 19.58 7.97 -0.64
N PRO A 26 20.26 8.04 -1.79
CA PRO A 26 20.00 7.17 -2.95
C PRO A 26 20.27 5.68 -2.69
N THR A 27 21.05 5.35 -1.65
CA THR A 27 21.34 3.97 -1.24
C THR A 27 20.33 3.40 -0.24
N THR A 28 19.40 4.22 0.25
CA THR A 28 18.39 3.84 1.25
C THR A 28 17.12 3.35 0.56
N LYS A 29 16.67 2.15 0.91
CA LYS A 29 15.40 1.63 0.40
C LYS A 29 14.23 2.38 1.03
N HIS A 30 13.25 2.75 0.20
CA HIS A 30 12.02 3.38 0.66
C HIS A 30 10.86 2.39 0.57
N ALA A 31 10.11 2.24 1.67
CA ALA A 31 8.88 1.47 1.67
C ALA A 31 7.80 2.24 2.44
N LEU A 32 6.54 2.02 2.07
CA LEU A 32 5.41 2.57 2.80
C LEU A 32 5.10 1.67 3.99
N CYS A 33 4.88 2.29 5.14
CA CYS A 33 4.46 1.55 6.32
C CYS A 33 3.01 1.06 6.16
N ILE A 34 2.80 -0.26 6.17
CA ILE A 34 1.47 -0.87 6.05
C ILE A 34 0.51 -0.37 7.15
N TRP A 35 1.03 -0.13 8.36
CA TRP A 35 0.23 0.39 9.47
C TRP A 35 -0.31 1.80 9.16
N LEU A 36 0.51 2.67 8.59
CA LEU A 36 0.10 4.02 8.18
C LEU A 36 -0.88 4.00 7.00
N ILE A 37 -0.74 3.03 6.09
CA ILE A 37 -1.72 2.81 5.02
C ILE A 37 -3.07 2.42 5.61
N VAL A 38 -3.11 1.40 6.46
CA VAL A 38 -4.35 0.87 7.03
C VAL A 38 -5.02 1.88 7.96
N ALA A 39 -4.26 2.74 8.65
CA ALA A 39 -4.81 3.82 9.46
C ALA A 39 -5.70 4.79 8.66
N LYS A 40 -5.48 4.92 7.34
CA LYS A 40 -6.30 5.77 6.46
C LYS A 40 -7.57 5.09 5.97
N PHE A 41 -7.66 3.76 6.04
CA PHE A 41 -8.78 2.98 5.49
C PHE A 41 -10.17 3.37 6.01
N PRO A 42 -10.38 3.63 7.31
CA PRO A 42 -11.69 4.05 7.80
C PRO A 42 -12.20 5.30 7.07
N SER A 43 -11.31 6.29 6.85
CA SER A 43 -11.67 7.53 6.16
C SER A 43 -11.96 7.34 4.67
N TRP A 44 -11.34 6.35 4.03
CA TRP A 44 -11.47 6.12 2.59
C TRP A 44 -12.61 5.17 2.22
N PHE A 45 -12.90 4.22 3.10
CA PHE A 45 -13.71 3.05 2.73
C PHE A 45 -14.91 2.79 3.64
N ASN A 46 -15.00 3.34 4.86
CA ASN A 46 -16.19 3.07 5.71
C ASN A 46 -17.49 3.52 5.04
N ALA A 47 -17.53 4.73 4.48
CA ALA A 47 -18.74 5.23 3.82
C ALA A 47 -19.03 4.52 2.50
N VAL A 48 -17.99 4.05 1.80
CA VAL A 48 -18.11 3.39 0.49
C VAL A 48 -18.54 1.93 0.63
N LEU A 49 -18.02 1.23 1.64
CA LEU A 49 -18.21 -0.21 1.82
C LEU A 49 -19.24 -0.57 2.90
N GLY A 50 -19.51 0.34 3.84
CA GLY A 50 -20.45 0.10 4.93
C GLY A 50 -20.13 -1.19 5.70
N GLU A 51 -21.11 -2.08 5.78
CA GLU A 51 -20.99 -3.38 6.46
C GLU A 51 -19.89 -4.28 5.87
N ARG A 52 -19.58 -4.12 4.57
CA ARG A 52 -18.56 -4.90 3.86
C ARG A 52 -17.13 -4.42 4.11
N TYR A 53 -16.94 -3.37 4.89
CA TYR A 53 -15.61 -2.80 5.18
C TYR A 53 -14.65 -3.83 5.80
N ASN A 54 -15.12 -4.61 6.77
CA ASN A 54 -14.27 -5.59 7.45
C ASN A 54 -13.88 -6.76 6.53
N GLU A 55 -14.79 -7.17 5.65
CA GLU A 55 -14.55 -8.19 4.62
C GLU A 55 -13.47 -7.72 3.65
N TRP A 56 -13.61 -6.50 3.11
CA TRP A 56 -12.61 -5.90 2.23
C TRP A 56 -11.24 -5.74 2.91
N LYS A 57 -11.22 -5.32 4.18
CA LYS A 57 -9.99 -5.15 4.94
C LYS A 57 -9.27 -6.49 5.14
N ALA A 58 -10.01 -7.58 5.38
CA ALA A 58 -9.45 -8.92 5.48
C ALA A 58 -8.84 -9.38 4.15
N GLU A 59 -9.55 -9.18 3.02
CA GLU A 59 -9.03 -9.49 1.69
C GLU A 59 -7.77 -8.68 1.35
N PHE A 60 -7.74 -7.39 1.68
CA PHE A 60 -6.55 -6.56 1.50
C PHE A 60 -5.34 -7.13 2.26
N TYR A 61 -5.51 -7.55 3.51
CA TYR A 61 -4.44 -8.19 4.29
C TYR A 61 -4.01 -9.55 3.72
N ARG A 62 -4.95 -10.33 3.18
CA ARG A 62 -4.62 -11.58 2.50
C ARG A 62 -3.73 -11.30 1.29
N LEU A 63 -4.09 -10.33 0.45
CA LEU A 63 -3.32 -9.95 -0.72
C LEU A 63 -1.93 -9.38 -0.36
N TYR A 64 -1.87 -8.52 0.66
CA TYR A 64 -0.60 -7.97 1.15
C TYR A 64 0.43 -9.07 1.52
N ASN A 65 -0.04 -10.21 2.05
CA ASN A 65 0.80 -11.32 2.50
C ASN A 65 1.05 -12.40 1.43
N LEU A 66 0.66 -12.18 0.18
CA LEU A 66 1.00 -13.12 -0.89
C LEU A 66 2.50 -13.05 -1.20
N GLU A 67 3.02 -14.12 -1.82
CA GLU A 67 4.42 -14.22 -2.25
C GLU A 67 4.57 -14.08 -3.78
N SER A 68 3.55 -14.49 -4.56
CA SER A 68 3.55 -14.39 -6.02
C SER A 68 2.94 -13.07 -6.50
N VAL A 69 3.61 -12.45 -7.46
CA VAL A 69 3.14 -11.25 -8.17
C VAL A 69 1.87 -11.57 -8.96
N GLU A 70 1.83 -12.73 -9.62
CA GLU A 70 0.69 -13.18 -10.41
C GLU A 70 -0.56 -13.37 -9.55
N ASP A 71 -0.42 -14.06 -8.41
CA ASP A 71 -1.52 -14.27 -7.47
C ASP A 71 -2.01 -12.95 -6.87
N PHE A 72 -1.09 -12.01 -6.60
CA PHE A 72 -1.44 -10.68 -6.13
C PHE A 72 -2.24 -9.91 -7.17
N GLU A 73 -1.77 -9.87 -8.42
CA GLU A 73 -2.41 -9.13 -9.52
C GLU A 73 -3.81 -9.67 -9.82
N LEU A 74 -3.97 -11.00 -9.83
CA LEU A 74 -5.26 -11.65 -10.00
C LEU A 74 -6.18 -11.35 -8.80
N GLY A 75 -5.69 -11.60 -7.58
CA GLY A 75 -6.47 -11.40 -6.37
C GLY A 75 -6.86 -9.93 -6.13
N TRP A 76 -6.00 -8.98 -6.52
CA TRP A 76 -6.32 -7.57 -6.48
C TRP A 76 -7.47 -7.22 -7.42
N ARG A 77 -7.43 -7.72 -8.66
CA ARG A 77 -8.51 -7.53 -9.64
C ARG A 77 -9.83 -8.09 -9.11
N ASP A 78 -9.80 -9.29 -8.55
CA ASP A 78 -10.98 -9.96 -7.99
C ASP A 78 -11.54 -9.19 -6.80
N MET A 79 -10.70 -8.69 -5.90
CA MET A 79 -11.12 -7.83 -4.79
C MET A 79 -11.78 -6.54 -5.34
N VAL A 80 -11.18 -5.86 -6.31
CA VAL A 80 -11.77 -4.63 -6.88
C VAL A 80 -13.12 -4.90 -7.53
N ASN A 81 -13.28 -6.01 -8.26
CA ASN A 81 -14.56 -6.45 -8.83
C ASN A 81 -15.60 -6.72 -7.73
N LEU A 82 -15.23 -7.53 -6.72
CA LEU A 82 -16.12 -7.99 -5.66
C LEU A 82 -16.70 -6.84 -4.83
N PHE A 83 -15.92 -5.78 -4.61
CA PHE A 83 -16.32 -4.62 -3.83
C PHE A 83 -16.74 -3.41 -4.70
N GLY A 84 -16.73 -3.54 -6.03
CA GLY A 84 -17.17 -2.49 -6.95
C GLY A 84 -16.31 -1.22 -6.93
N LEU A 85 -14.99 -1.36 -6.71
CA LEU A 85 -14.09 -0.22 -6.44
C LEU A 85 -13.36 0.33 -7.68
N HIS A 86 -13.84 0.03 -8.89
CA HIS A 86 -13.18 0.38 -10.16
C HIS A 86 -12.86 1.86 -10.33
N THR A 87 -13.73 2.74 -9.84
CA THR A 87 -13.59 4.21 -9.96
C THR A 87 -13.04 4.83 -8.69
N ASN A 88 -12.70 4.03 -7.67
CA ASN A 88 -12.20 4.54 -6.40
C ASN A 88 -10.73 4.96 -6.53
N ARG A 89 -10.48 6.27 -6.43
CA ARG A 89 -9.13 6.86 -6.51
C ARG A 89 -8.14 6.28 -5.49
N HIS A 90 -8.60 5.90 -4.29
CA HIS A 90 -7.71 5.39 -3.23
C HIS A 90 -7.25 3.97 -3.56
N VAL A 91 -8.13 3.14 -4.12
CA VAL A 91 -7.78 1.81 -4.63
C VAL A 91 -6.81 1.93 -5.81
N ALA A 92 -7.08 2.82 -6.76
CA ALA A 92 -6.18 3.05 -7.89
C ALA A 92 -4.77 3.48 -7.41
N ASN A 93 -4.70 4.37 -6.42
CA ASN A 93 -3.43 4.81 -5.85
C ASN A 93 -2.69 3.70 -5.09
N LEU A 94 -3.40 2.88 -4.31
CA LEU A 94 -2.80 1.71 -3.65
C LEU A 94 -2.17 0.78 -4.66
N PHE A 95 -2.87 0.47 -5.76
CA PHE A 95 -2.34 -0.38 -6.80
C PHE A 95 -1.14 0.23 -7.54
N ALA A 96 -1.18 1.53 -7.83
CA ALA A 96 -0.07 2.24 -8.46
C ALA A 96 1.22 2.21 -7.61
N LEU A 97 1.08 2.24 -6.28
CA LEU A 97 2.18 2.23 -5.32
C LEU A 97 2.53 0.85 -4.78
N ARG A 98 1.96 -0.24 -5.33
CA ARG A 98 2.10 -1.60 -4.78
C ARG A 98 3.53 -2.07 -4.58
N SER A 99 4.48 -1.63 -5.42
CA SER A 99 5.90 -1.95 -5.26
C SER A 99 6.57 -1.32 -4.04
N LEU A 100 5.86 -0.46 -3.31
CA LEU A 100 6.36 0.17 -2.09
C LEU A 100 5.71 -0.40 -0.84
N TRP A 101 4.70 -1.28 -0.95
CA TRP A 101 3.97 -1.77 0.22
C TRP A 101 3.52 -3.23 0.16
N ALA A 102 3.40 -3.86 -1.00
CA ALA A 102 2.99 -5.25 -1.11
C ALA A 102 4.21 -6.16 -1.06
N LEU A 103 4.17 -7.27 -0.29
CA LEU A 103 5.30 -8.19 -0.15
C LEU A 103 5.75 -8.91 -1.44
N PRO A 104 4.88 -9.19 -2.44
CA PRO A 104 5.30 -9.78 -3.71
C PRO A 104 6.28 -8.93 -4.56
N TYR A 105 6.45 -7.65 -4.23
CA TYR A 105 7.21 -6.67 -5.02
C TYR A 105 8.41 -6.10 -4.26
#